data_AF-A0A6J2W3U3-F1
#
_entry.id   AF-A0A6J2W3U3-F1
#
_cell.length_a   1.000
_cell.length_b   1.000
_cell.length_c   1.000
_cell.angle_alpha   90.00
_cell.angle_beta   90.00
_cell.angle_gamma   90.00
#
_symmetry.space_group_name_H-M   'P 1'
#
loop_
_entity.id
_entity.type
_entity.pdbx_description
1 polymer ?
#
loop_
_entity_poly.entity_id
_entity_poly.type
_entity_poly.pdbx_seq_one_letter_code
_entity_poly.pdbx_strand_id
1 'polypeptide(L)'
;MLNFPLTYGTRDQWKHRIRSEIQIWSMAQFEVSDVVSQDGWSVTYTSQSICALKDSSVDISCSYTHPSVPIVTKTFWFNKRLEMEEPVDLSQKLEYQGRVKYDSKENHHTLTITNLKESDSGEYYFRFLTKEAEGHYGTPPVSLTITDLQVTVSPNTVREGQRVTLTCNTTCTLSNNPTYIWYRNNQPVTNKHRHILYLDSVSSEDTGSYSCAVQGQENLHSPAVCKFEFKSCWSVNYPERRIVAVKGSSVDMPCTYTYPSGYTVIKTFWFNKWEKPEDLSQNRDYQGRVEYLGNKENNCSLRIRNLRESDSEEFSFRFITDRKGGRFAGSPGVSLSVADSDPVYDNVSAVAMTSDPTQRVNTDDQGDVHYANVQFSHSKRQEVSLYSTTQHQQPDKQEEDVQYVTVNFSRASAAPQPEATESSEDPSVIYSQINKHKP
;
A
#
# COMPACT_ATOMS: atom_id res chain seq x y z
N MET A 1 -51.04 61.23 24.13
CA MET A 1 -50.53 62.49 24.70
C MET A 1 -49.33 62.10 25.54
N LEU A 2 -48.07 62.49 25.30
CA LEU A 2 -47.45 63.59 24.58
C LEU A 2 -46.05 63.16 24.10
N ASN A 3 -45.60 63.77 23.00
CA ASN A 3 -44.27 63.71 22.41
C ASN A 3 -43.28 64.71 23.09
N PHE A 4 -42.01 64.28 23.22
CA PHE A 4 -40.68 64.94 23.06
C PHE A 4 -40.47 66.47 23.32
N PRO A 5 -39.28 66.93 23.84
CA PRO A 5 -38.07 67.00 23.00
C PRO A 5 -36.65 66.82 23.61
N LEU A 6 -35.80 66.28 22.73
CA LEU A 6 -34.35 66.43 22.47
C LEU A 6 -33.45 67.33 23.35
N THR A 7 -32.28 66.80 23.73
CA THR A 7 -30.99 67.51 23.57
C THR A 7 -29.89 66.57 23.06
N TYR A 8 -29.17 67.06 22.05
CA TYR A 8 -28.05 66.45 21.34
C TYR A 8 -26.78 66.42 22.22
N GLY A 9 -26.05 65.29 22.23
CA GLY A 9 -24.71 65.17 22.81
C GLY A 9 -23.68 64.78 21.74
N THR A 10 -22.65 65.62 21.58
CA THR A 10 -21.62 65.58 20.54
C THR A 10 -20.50 64.55 20.80
N ARG A 11 -19.82 64.19 19.70
CA ARG A 11 -18.86 63.08 19.48
C ARG A 11 -17.49 63.20 20.17
N ASP A 12 -17.36 63.87 21.33
CA ASP A 12 -16.03 64.17 21.92
C ASP A 12 -15.91 63.96 23.45
N GLN A 13 -16.51 62.91 24.01
CA GLN A 13 -16.35 62.59 25.45
C GLN A 13 -15.90 61.17 25.81
N TRP A 14 -15.37 60.37 24.88
CA TRP A 14 -14.78 59.05 25.19
C TRP A 14 -13.30 58.88 24.86
N LYS A 15 -12.54 59.98 24.72
CA LYS A 15 -11.10 59.95 24.35
C LYS A 15 -10.10 60.17 25.50
N HIS A 16 -10.49 60.07 26.77
CA HIS A 16 -9.56 60.29 27.89
C HIS A 16 -9.62 59.25 29.01
N ARG A 17 -9.92 57.99 28.70
CA ARG A 17 -9.61 56.88 29.61
C ARG A 17 -9.19 55.68 28.77
N ILE A 18 -8.03 55.10 29.09
CA ILE A 18 -7.30 54.03 28.40
C ILE A 18 -6.24 54.55 27.40
N ARG A 19 -5.17 55.16 27.94
CA ARG A 19 -3.80 55.14 27.39
C ARG A 19 -2.77 55.47 28.50
N SER A 20 -2.42 54.43 29.25
CA SER A 20 -1.19 54.23 30.05
C SER A 20 -1.39 52.84 30.67
N GLU A 21 -0.70 51.77 30.30
CA GLU A 21 0.70 51.61 29.93
C GLU A 21 0.84 50.39 28.99
N ILE A 22 1.52 50.59 27.86
CA ILE A 22 2.08 49.54 27.01
C ILE A 22 3.58 49.83 26.93
N GLN A 23 4.37 48.76 26.94
CA GLN A 23 5.84 48.64 26.78
C GLN A 23 6.71 48.63 28.04
N ILE A 24 6.94 47.41 28.56
CA ILE A 24 8.30 46.91 28.84
C ILE A 24 8.47 45.56 28.15
N TRP A 25 9.66 45.34 27.60
CA TRP A 25 10.07 44.39 26.56
C TRP A 25 10.30 42.94 27.03
N SER A 26 9.95 42.00 26.14
CA SER A 26 10.72 40.82 25.69
C SER A 26 11.75 40.19 26.64
N MET A 27 11.43 39.01 27.16
CA MET A 27 12.30 37.82 27.20
C MET A 27 11.45 36.62 27.61
N ALA A 28 10.87 35.91 26.63
CA ALA A 28 10.31 34.57 26.85
C ALA A 28 11.31 33.58 26.24
N GLN A 29 12.17 33.07 27.11
CA GLN A 29 12.99 31.90 26.87
C GLN A 29 12.03 30.71 26.62
N PHE A 30 12.31 29.90 25.60
CA PHE A 30 11.57 28.67 25.34
C PHE A 30 11.70 27.74 26.54
N GLU A 31 10.67 27.67 27.38
CA GLU A 31 10.47 26.53 28.27
C GLU A 31 9.65 25.49 27.49
N VAL A 32 10.25 24.31 27.33
CA VAL A 32 9.52 23.10 26.93
C VAL A 32 8.37 22.94 27.91
N SER A 33 7.14 23.02 27.42
CA SER A 33 5.96 22.83 28.24
C SER A 33 5.90 21.34 28.61
N ASP A 34 6.43 20.98 29.77
CA ASP A 34 6.02 19.75 30.44
C ASP A 34 4.50 19.84 30.66
N VAL A 35 3.77 18.97 29.97
CA VAL A 35 2.32 18.88 30.08
C VAL A 35 1.99 18.40 31.49
N VAL A 36 1.39 19.29 32.27
CA VAL A 36 0.82 19.02 33.59
C VAL A 36 -0.29 17.97 33.43
N SER A 37 0.00 16.72 33.83
CA SER A 37 -1.00 15.66 34.03
C SER A 37 -1.85 16.05 35.24
N GLN A 38 -3.13 16.37 35.03
CA GLN A 38 -3.98 16.82 36.13
C GLN A 38 -4.56 15.70 37.01
N ASP A 39 -4.49 14.41 36.64
CA ASP A 39 -5.07 13.31 37.45
C ASP A 39 -4.33 11.95 37.34
N GLY A 40 -3.06 11.94 36.91
CA GLY A 40 -2.25 10.70 36.78
C GLY A 40 -2.55 9.87 35.53
N TRP A 41 -3.31 10.43 34.60
CA TRP A 41 -3.60 9.86 33.29
C TRP A 41 -2.75 10.55 32.23
N SER A 42 -2.12 9.78 31.37
CA SER A 42 -1.44 10.34 30.20
C SER A 42 -1.37 9.34 29.05
N VAL A 43 -1.26 9.87 27.83
CA VAL A 43 -0.88 9.11 26.64
C VAL A 43 0.32 9.83 26.04
N THR A 44 1.38 9.10 25.78
CA THR A 44 2.61 9.59 25.19
C THR A 44 2.82 8.89 23.86
N TYR A 45 2.72 9.64 22.76
CA TYR A 45 3.03 9.15 21.42
C TYR A 45 4.54 9.11 21.20
N THR A 46 5.02 8.10 20.47
CA THR A 46 6.45 8.01 20.12
C THR A 46 6.88 9.09 19.13
N SER A 47 5.93 9.55 18.30
CA SER A 47 6.12 10.58 17.28
C SER A 47 4.88 11.46 17.22
N GLN A 48 5.05 12.78 17.18
CA GLN A 48 3.93 13.73 17.01
C GLN A 48 3.59 13.98 15.53
N SER A 49 4.56 13.80 14.63
CA SER A 49 4.35 13.94 13.19
C SER A 49 5.06 12.82 12.44
N ILE A 50 4.35 12.20 11.51
CA ILE A 50 4.86 11.11 10.67
C ILE A 50 4.58 11.44 9.21
N CYS A 51 5.60 11.28 8.38
CA CYS A 51 5.50 11.40 6.93
C CYS A 51 5.87 10.06 6.31
N ALA A 52 4.93 9.46 5.59
CA ALA A 52 5.07 8.12 5.03
C ALA A 52 4.75 8.11 3.52
N LEU A 53 5.36 7.16 2.80
CA LEU A 53 5.11 7.00 1.37
C LEU A 53 3.74 6.36 1.12
N LYS A 54 3.06 6.81 0.08
CA LYS A 54 1.87 6.14 -0.45
C LYS A 54 2.18 4.68 -0.79
N ASP A 55 1.20 3.80 -0.62
CA ASP A 55 1.28 2.36 -0.85
C ASP A 55 2.25 1.61 0.11
N SER A 56 2.95 2.34 1.00
CA SER A 56 3.76 1.77 2.09
C SER A 56 2.90 1.44 3.33
N SER A 57 3.56 1.18 4.47
CA SER A 57 2.92 0.98 5.78
C SER A 57 3.51 1.92 6.82
N VAL A 58 2.71 2.28 7.83
CA VAL A 58 3.14 3.12 8.95
C VAL A 58 2.74 2.48 10.28
N ASP A 59 3.62 2.61 11.25
CA ASP A 59 3.36 2.28 12.65
C ASP A 59 3.22 3.57 13.46
N ILE A 60 2.08 3.72 14.13
CA ILE A 60 1.78 4.81 15.06
C ILE A 60 1.75 4.20 16.46
N SER A 61 2.71 4.57 17.30
CA SER A 61 2.87 3.96 18.62
C SER A 61 2.65 4.96 19.75
N CYS A 62 2.11 4.48 20.85
CA CYS A 62 2.00 5.22 22.10
C CYS A 62 2.17 4.30 23.32
N SER A 63 2.49 4.92 24.44
CA SER A 63 2.33 4.33 25.77
C SER A 63 1.34 5.17 26.57
N TYR A 64 0.52 4.55 27.42
CA TYR A 64 -0.35 5.29 28.33
C TYR A 64 -0.04 4.98 29.79
N THR A 65 -0.43 5.91 30.67
CA THR A 65 -0.36 5.74 32.12
C THR A 65 -1.73 6.01 32.72
N HIS A 66 -2.06 5.28 33.78
CA HIS A 66 -3.28 5.47 34.54
C HIS A 66 -3.07 5.18 36.02
N PRO A 67 -3.88 5.77 36.92
CA PRO A 67 -3.92 5.40 38.32
C PRO A 67 -4.25 3.92 38.48
N SER A 68 -3.74 3.28 39.53
CA SER A 68 -3.80 1.82 39.72
C SER A 68 -5.20 1.21 39.86
N VAL A 69 -6.26 2.02 39.97
CA VAL A 69 -7.56 1.60 40.51
C VAL A 69 -8.68 1.43 39.48
N PRO A 70 -8.68 2.07 38.31
CA PRO A 70 -9.60 1.65 37.25
C PRO A 70 -8.93 0.75 36.20
N ILE A 71 -9.53 -0.43 35.99
CA ILE A 71 -9.12 -1.39 34.94
C ILE A 71 -9.50 -0.83 33.58
N VAL A 72 -8.53 -0.78 32.66
CA VAL A 72 -8.79 -0.46 31.25
C VAL A 72 -9.65 -1.56 30.62
N THR A 73 -10.79 -1.17 30.05
CA THR A 73 -11.76 -2.10 29.47
C THR A 73 -11.67 -2.18 27.96
N LYS A 74 -11.23 -1.10 27.31
CA LYS A 74 -11.15 -1.02 25.86
C LYS A 74 -10.09 -0.01 25.46
N THR A 75 -9.32 -0.35 24.43
CA THR A 75 -8.35 0.55 23.78
C THR A 75 -8.59 0.53 22.28
N PHE A 76 -8.54 1.69 21.64
CA PHE A 76 -8.67 1.76 20.20
C PHE A 76 -8.07 3.04 19.64
N TRP A 77 -7.77 3.01 18.35
CA TRP A 77 -7.35 4.18 17.61
C TRP A 77 -8.54 4.77 16.85
N PHE A 78 -8.57 6.09 16.75
CA PHE A 78 -9.55 6.80 15.93
C PHE A 78 -8.89 7.99 15.23
N ASN A 79 -9.43 8.38 14.08
CA ASN A 79 -9.12 9.64 13.43
C ASN A 79 -10.32 10.58 13.54
N LYS A 80 -10.06 11.84 13.90
CA LYS A 80 -11.08 12.86 14.06
C LYS A 80 -11.26 13.56 12.71
N ARG A 81 -12.43 13.38 12.07
CA ARG A 81 -12.79 14.14 10.85
C ARG A 81 -13.77 15.28 11.12
N LEU A 82 -14.54 15.22 12.20
CA LEU A 82 -15.51 16.24 12.64
C LEU A 82 -15.54 16.33 14.17
N GLU A 83 -15.72 17.53 14.72
CA GLU A 83 -15.60 17.80 16.17
C GLU A 83 -16.75 17.27 17.03
N MET A 84 -17.87 16.88 16.44
CA MET A 84 -19.12 16.54 17.14
C MET A 84 -19.52 15.06 17.05
N GLU A 85 -18.70 14.20 16.43
CA GLU A 85 -18.99 12.76 16.35
C GLU A 85 -18.25 11.98 17.44
N GLU A 86 -18.92 10.98 18.02
CA GLU A 86 -18.31 10.02 18.93
C GLU A 86 -17.13 9.30 18.25
N PRO A 87 -15.98 9.14 18.93
CA PRO A 87 -14.84 8.38 18.43
C PRO A 87 -15.19 6.96 18.00
N VAL A 88 -15.10 6.70 16.69
CA VAL A 88 -15.26 5.37 16.10
C VAL A 88 -13.89 4.74 15.88
N ASP A 89 -13.76 3.50 16.35
CA ASP A 89 -12.60 2.63 16.15
C ASP A 89 -12.27 2.48 14.65
N LEU A 90 -11.01 2.73 14.27
CA LEU A 90 -10.56 2.63 12.87
C LEU A 90 -10.85 1.25 12.26
N SER A 91 -10.75 0.17 13.04
CA SER A 91 -11.03 -1.19 12.56
C SER A 91 -12.48 -1.41 12.12
N GLN A 92 -13.40 -0.57 12.58
CA GLN A 92 -14.81 -0.62 12.23
C GLN A 92 -15.15 0.22 10.98
N LYS A 93 -14.22 1.07 10.53
CA LYS A 93 -14.43 1.93 9.37
C LYS A 93 -14.13 1.16 8.08
N LEU A 94 -15.10 1.15 7.16
CA LEU A 94 -15.00 0.43 5.89
C LEU A 94 -13.73 0.78 5.08
N GLU A 95 -13.29 2.04 5.13
CA GLU A 95 -12.09 2.50 4.41
C GLU A 95 -10.77 1.90 4.92
N TYR A 96 -10.76 1.38 6.16
CA TYR A 96 -9.60 0.76 6.83
C TYR A 96 -9.68 -0.77 6.92
N GLN A 97 -10.78 -1.37 6.44
CA GLN A 97 -11.00 -2.81 6.52
C GLN A 97 -9.84 -3.59 5.86
N GLY A 98 -9.24 -4.51 6.61
CA GLY A 98 -8.12 -5.33 6.14
C GLY A 98 -6.77 -4.60 6.04
N ARG A 99 -6.69 -3.31 6.42
CA ARG A 99 -5.45 -2.51 6.38
C ARG A 99 -4.90 -2.16 7.75
N VAL A 100 -5.72 -2.26 8.80
CA VAL A 100 -5.30 -1.90 10.16
C VAL A 100 -5.01 -3.14 11.01
N LYS A 101 -3.92 -3.07 11.78
CA LYS A 101 -3.54 -4.08 12.77
C LYS A 101 -3.17 -3.39 14.08
N TYR A 102 -3.62 -3.95 15.19
CA TYR A 102 -3.26 -3.48 16.53
C TYR A 102 -2.28 -4.47 17.15
N ASP A 103 -1.11 -3.98 17.56
CA ASP A 103 -0.22 -4.67 18.50
C ASP A 103 -0.35 -3.96 19.85
N SER A 104 -0.60 -4.71 20.91
CA SER A 104 -0.89 -4.16 22.24
C SER A 104 -0.23 -5.04 23.29
N LYS A 105 0.75 -4.48 23.99
CA LYS A 105 1.57 -5.16 25.00
C LYS A 105 1.58 -4.31 26.26
N GLU A 106 0.88 -4.79 27.29
CA GLU A 106 0.67 -4.05 28.54
C GLU A 106 0.10 -2.65 28.26
N ASN A 107 0.89 -1.60 28.48
CA ASN A 107 0.51 -0.21 28.27
C ASN A 107 1.02 0.38 26.94
N HIS A 108 1.71 -0.41 26.12
CA HIS A 108 2.20 -0.02 24.80
C HIS A 108 1.23 -0.45 23.71
N HIS A 109 0.85 0.47 22.85
CA HIS A 109 -0.08 0.23 21.74
C HIS A 109 0.48 0.77 20.45
N THR A 110 0.43 -0.05 19.41
CA THR A 110 0.85 0.29 18.05
C THR A 110 -0.29 0.01 17.09
N LEU A 111 -0.64 1.04 16.32
CA LEU A 111 -1.49 0.97 15.14
C LEU A 111 -0.59 0.82 13.92
N THR A 112 -0.71 -0.29 13.20
CA THR A 112 -0.14 -0.43 11.85
C THR A 112 -1.23 -0.15 10.83
N ILE A 113 -0.99 0.75 9.88
CA ILE A 113 -1.83 0.94 8.69
C ILE A 113 -1.01 0.53 7.47
N THR A 114 -1.48 -0.47 6.73
CA THR A 114 -0.86 -0.94 5.49
C THR A 114 -1.56 -0.34 4.27
N ASN A 115 -0.86 -0.36 3.12
CA ASN A 115 -1.37 0.13 1.84
C ASN A 115 -1.94 1.56 1.99
N LEU A 116 -1.05 2.48 2.37
CA LEU A 116 -1.38 3.86 2.68
C LEU A 116 -1.91 4.62 1.47
N LYS A 117 -3.00 5.36 1.69
CA LYS A 117 -3.65 6.19 0.68
C LYS A 117 -3.53 7.66 1.06
N GLU A 118 -3.55 8.56 0.08
CA GLU A 118 -3.54 10.01 0.33
C GLU A 118 -4.65 10.43 1.33
N SER A 119 -5.83 9.80 1.23
CA SER A 119 -6.98 10.01 2.12
C SER A 119 -6.79 9.54 3.58
N ASP A 120 -5.73 8.79 3.86
CA ASP A 120 -5.36 8.38 5.22
C ASP A 120 -4.61 9.51 5.96
N SER A 121 -4.21 10.58 5.27
CA SER A 121 -3.63 11.76 5.92
C SER A 121 -4.62 12.38 6.92
N GLY A 122 -4.13 12.78 8.08
CA GLY A 122 -4.96 13.40 9.12
C GLY A 122 -4.41 13.20 10.53
N GLU A 123 -5.26 13.48 11.50
CA GLU A 123 -4.94 13.38 12.93
C GLU A 123 -5.42 12.07 13.53
N TYR A 124 -4.50 11.38 14.19
CA TYR A 124 -4.73 10.09 14.83
C TYR A 124 -4.61 10.22 16.35
N TYR A 125 -5.56 9.62 17.04
CA TYR A 125 -5.69 9.65 18.48
C TYR A 125 -5.79 8.23 19.00
N PHE A 126 -5.08 7.95 20.09
CA PHE A 126 -5.28 6.75 20.89
C PHE A 126 -6.30 7.05 21.99
N ARG A 127 -7.32 6.21 22.13
CA ARG A 127 -8.35 6.29 23.18
C ARG A 127 -8.36 5.02 24.00
N PHE A 128 -8.47 5.19 25.32
CA PHE A 128 -8.73 4.10 26.24
C PHE A 128 -9.91 4.42 27.15
N LEU A 129 -10.71 3.40 27.46
CA LEU A 129 -11.86 3.47 28.34
C LEU A 129 -11.54 2.76 29.64
N THR A 130 -12.06 3.30 30.74
CA THR A 130 -11.99 2.64 32.03
C THR A 130 -13.39 2.33 32.56
N LYS A 131 -13.49 1.48 33.58
CA LYS A 131 -14.80 1.11 34.18
C LYS A 131 -15.56 2.28 34.80
N GLU A 132 -14.84 3.34 35.20
CA GLU A 132 -15.35 4.39 36.08
C GLU A 132 -15.35 5.79 35.44
N ALA A 133 -14.72 5.98 34.27
CA ALA A 133 -14.54 7.29 33.64
C ALA A 133 -14.98 7.34 32.16
N GLU A 134 -15.31 8.56 31.72
CA GLU A 134 -15.42 8.93 30.30
C GLU A 134 -14.06 8.67 29.61
N GLY A 135 -14.08 8.16 28.39
CA GLY A 135 -12.86 7.68 27.72
C GLY A 135 -11.78 8.75 27.53
N HIS A 136 -10.57 8.47 27.99
CA HIS A 136 -9.40 9.34 27.85
C HIS A 136 -8.69 9.12 26.51
N TYR A 137 -8.14 10.18 25.94
CA TYR A 137 -7.34 10.10 24.72
C TYR A 137 -6.14 11.03 24.79
N GLY A 138 -5.09 10.71 24.03
CA GLY A 138 -3.87 11.49 24.02
C GLY A 138 -3.98 12.78 23.22
N THR A 139 -3.54 13.89 23.81
CA THR A 139 -3.40 15.19 23.15
C THR A 139 -2.00 15.76 23.36
N PRO A 140 -1.37 16.39 22.35
CA PRO A 140 -1.85 16.57 20.97
C PRO A 140 -1.90 15.26 20.17
N PRO A 141 -2.66 15.17 19.06
CA PRO A 141 -2.69 13.98 18.20
C PRO A 141 -1.36 13.71 17.49
N VAL A 142 -1.28 12.53 16.86
CA VAL A 142 -0.27 12.26 15.83
C VAL A 142 -0.76 12.76 14.48
N SER A 143 -0.03 13.66 13.85
CA SER A 143 -0.30 14.11 12.48
C SER A 143 0.37 13.17 11.46
N LEU A 144 -0.42 12.42 10.70
CA LEU A 144 0.05 11.59 9.60
C LEU A 144 -0.12 12.34 8.27
N THR A 145 0.97 12.47 7.51
CA THR A 145 0.95 13.00 6.13
C THR A 145 1.44 11.93 5.17
N ILE A 146 0.66 11.65 4.13
CA ILE A 146 1.04 10.73 3.06
C ILE A 146 1.64 11.51 1.90
N THR A 147 2.73 11.00 1.34
CA THR A 147 3.48 11.66 0.26
C THR A 147 3.89 10.69 -0.83
N ASP A 148 4.16 11.22 -2.01
CA ASP A 148 4.73 10.50 -3.15
C ASP A 148 6.15 11.00 -3.43
N LEU A 149 6.98 10.17 -4.05
CA LEU A 149 8.29 10.59 -4.56
C LEU A 149 8.13 11.29 -5.92
N GLN A 150 8.79 12.43 -6.11
CA GLN A 150 8.81 13.15 -7.39
C GLN A 150 10.20 13.63 -7.75
N VAL A 151 10.64 13.34 -8.98
CA VAL A 151 11.93 13.84 -9.47
C VAL A 151 11.74 15.20 -10.14
N THR A 152 12.52 16.18 -9.69
CA THR A 152 12.70 17.46 -10.39
C THR A 152 14.11 17.55 -10.97
N VAL A 153 14.26 18.29 -12.08
CA VAL A 153 15.54 18.42 -12.79
C VAL A 153 15.85 19.89 -12.98
N SER A 154 17.08 20.29 -12.67
CA SER A 154 17.55 21.66 -12.84
C SER A 154 18.94 21.70 -13.48
N PRO A 155 19.14 22.47 -14.56
CA PRO A 155 18.12 23.23 -15.30
C PRO A 155 17.22 22.33 -16.15
N ASN A 156 16.02 22.82 -16.50
CA ASN A 156 15.02 22.07 -17.27
C ASN A 156 15.47 21.74 -18.70
N THR A 157 16.25 22.63 -19.30
CA THR A 157 16.86 22.49 -20.63
C THR A 157 18.35 22.28 -20.45
N VAL A 158 18.86 21.16 -20.97
CA VAL A 158 20.22 20.71 -20.72
C VAL A 158 21.00 20.66 -22.02
N ARG A 159 22.25 21.11 -21.98
CA ARG A 159 23.23 20.96 -23.06
C ARG A 159 24.34 20.01 -22.62
N GLU A 160 25.00 19.39 -23.59
CA GLU A 160 26.18 18.57 -23.34
C GLU A 160 27.26 19.40 -22.63
N GLY A 161 27.97 18.78 -21.69
CA GLY A 161 28.98 19.42 -20.85
C GLY A 161 28.44 20.20 -19.65
N GLN A 162 27.11 20.40 -19.55
CA GLN A 162 26.49 21.17 -18.48
C GLN A 162 26.32 20.36 -17.19
N ARG A 163 26.45 21.02 -16.03
CA ARG A 163 26.06 20.44 -14.74
C ARG A 163 24.55 20.42 -14.60
N VAL A 164 24.02 19.26 -14.21
CA VAL A 164 22.59 19.04 -13.94
C VAL A 164 22.39 18.42 -12.58
N THR A 165 21.35 18.87 -11.90
CA THR A 165 20.92 18.37 -10.60
C THR A 165 19.55 17.74 -10.74
N LEU A 166 19.43 16.47 -10.36
CA LEU A 166 18.16 15.81 -10.16
C LEU A 166 17.88 15.74 -8.65
N THR A 167 16.67 16.09 -8.25
CA THR A 167 16.24 16.06 -6.84
C THR A 167 15.01 15.19 -6.70
N CYS A 168 15.07 14.22 -5.80
CA CYS A 168 13.96 13.39 -5.38
C CYS A 168 13.25 14.10 -4.22
N ASN A 169 12.06 14.62 -4.48
CA ASN A 169 11.28 15.40 -3.52
C ASN A 169 10.11 14.61 -2.96
N THR A 170 9.71 15.01 -1.76
CA THR A 170 8.48 14.64 -1.09
C THR A 170 7.79 15.93 -0.62
N THR A 171 6.47 15.89 -0.42
CA THR A 171 5.70 17.03 0.09
C THR A 171 5.88 17.26 1.60
N CYS A 172 6.36 16.25 2.31
CA CYS A 172 6.77 16.31 3.72
C CYS A 172 8.13 15.63 3.92
N THR A 173 8.79 15.89 5.05
CA THR A 173 10.08 15.26 5.36
C THR A 173 9.84 13.85 5.87
N LEU A 174 10.29 12.83 5.11
CA LEU A 174 10.13 11.42 5.50
C LEU A 174 10.77 11.15 6.87
N SER A 175 10.07 10.37 7.69
CA SER A 175 10.57 9.99 9.01
C SER A 175 11.89 9.22 8.93
N ASN A 176 12.74 9.37 9.94
CA ASN A 176 14.03 8.66 10.10
C ASN A 176 15.16 9.01 9.12
N ASN A 177 15.08 10.11 8.35
CA ASN A 177 16.12 10.55 7.41
C ASN A 177 16.59 9.42 6.46
N PRO A 178 15.72 8.95 5.56
CA PRO A 178 15.99 7.76 4.78
C PRO A 178 17.15 7.92 3.79
N THR A 179 17.74 6.78 3.43
CA THR A 179 18.63 6.66 2.28
C THR A 179 17.82 6.58 0.99
N TYR A 180 18.24 7.32 -0.03
CA TYR A 180 17.63 7.29 -1.36
C TYR A 180 18.44 6.45 -2.33
N ILE A 181 17.78 5.82 -3.29
CA ILE A 181 18.38 5.07 -4.37
C ILE A 181 17.93 5.69 -5.68
N TRP A 182 18.88 6.09 -6.53
CA TRP A 182 18.61 6.58 -7.87
C TRP A 182 18.63 5.44 -8.87
N TYR A 183 17.72 5.48 -9.82
CA TYR A 183 17.63 4.53 -10.91
C TYR A 183 17.78 5.27 -12.24
N ARG A 184 18.58 4.72 -13.15
CA ARG A 184 18.68 5.13 -14.54
C ARG A 184 18.31 3.95 -15.42
N ASN A 185 17.25 4.08 -16.21
CA ASN A 185 16.70 2.99 -17.03
C ASN A 185 16.44 1.71 -16.19
N ASN A 186 15.87 1.88 -15.00
CA ASN A 186 15.58 0.82 -14.01
C ASN A 186 16.82 0.11 -13.45
N GLN A 187 18.02 0.64 -13.68
CA GLN A 187 19.25 0.13 -13.08
C GLN A 187 19.70 1.08 -11.97
N PRO A 188 20.09 0.57 -10.78
CA PRO A 188 20.51 1.41 -9.67
C PRO A 188 21.81 2.15 -10.02
N VAL A 189 21.86 3.43 -9.67
CA VAL A 189 23.05 4.27 -9.80
C VAL A 189 23.88 4.13 -8.53
N THR A 190 25.04 3.48 -8.65
CA THR A 190 25.92 3.18 -7.52
C THR A 190 26.48 4.44 -6.83
N ASN A 191 26.66 4.36 -5.50
CA ASN A 191 27.29 5.38 -4.65
C ASN A 191 26.57 6.75 -4.62
N LYS A 192 25.24 6.75 -4.80
CA LYS A 192 24.41 7.97 -4.78
C LYS A 192 23.22 7.80 -3.82
N HIS A 193 23.51 7.93 -2.53
CA HIS A 193 22.57 7.62 -1.43
C HIS A 193 21.76 8.82 -0.91
N ARG A 194 21.84 9.96 -1.60
CA ARG A 194 21.18 11.21 -1.21
C ARG A 194 19.97 11.45 -2.11
N HIS A 195 19.01 12.22 -1.59
CA HIS A 195 17.87 12.72 -2.37
C HIS A 195 18.29 13.65 -3.54
N ILE A 196 19.58 13.98 -3.69
CA ILE A 196 20.13 14.77 -4.79
C ILE A 196 21.14 13.92 -5.58
N LEU A 197 20.98 13.91 -6.90
CA LEU A 197 21.93 13.36 -7.87
C LEU A 197 22.53 14.49 -8.71
N TYR A 198 23.84 14.66 -8.58
CA TYR A 198 24.62 15.58 -9.41
C TYR A 198 25.22 14.85 -10.62
N LEU A 199 24.98 15.40 -11.79
CA LEU A 199 25.64 15.06 -13.05
C LEU A 199 26.52 16.27 -13.42
N ASP A 200 27.83 16.18 -13.19
CA ASP A 200 28.72 17.35 -13.29
C ASP A 200 28.96 17.84 -14.72
N SER A 201 29.04 16.91 -15.67
CA SER A 201 29.23 17.21 -17.09
C SER A 201 28.44 16.18 -17.90
N VAL A 202 27.20 16.54 -18.23
CA VAL A 202 26.28 15.62 -18.92
C VAL A 202 26.82 15.27 -20.30
N SER A 203 26.79 13.99 -20.65
CA SER A 203 27.12 13.45 -21.97
C SER A 203 25.97 12.63 -22.56
N SER A 204 26.15 12.14 -23.79
CA SER A 204 25.20 11.19 -24.40
C SER A 204 25.03 9.87 -23.62
N GLU A 205 25.98 9.52 -22.74
CA GLU A 205 25.91 8.32 -21.88
C GLU A 205 24.97 8.52 -20.68
N ASP A 206 24.68 9.78 -20.33
CA ASP A 206 23.76 10.13 -19.26
C ASP A 206 22.30 10.17 -19.74
N THR A 207 22.03 9.94 -21.02
CA THR A 207 20.66 9.84 -21.52
C THR A 207 19.94 8.63 -20.91
N GLY A 208 18.78 8.90 -20.34
CA GLY A 208 17.96 7.85 -19.74
C GLY A 208 16.72 8.37 -19.04
N SER A 209 15.95 7.40 -18.55
CA SER A 209 14.81 7.60 -17.67
C SER A 209 15.29 7.54 -16.23
N TYR A 210 15.12 8.63 -15.47
CA TYR A 210 15.58 8.73 -14.09
C TYR A 210 14.41 8.66 -13.13
N SER A 211 14.49 7.76 -12.14
CA SER A 211 13.57 7.70 -11.00
C SER A 211 14.36 7.54 -9.70
N CYS A 212 13.69 7.71 -8.57
CA CYS A 212 14.25 7.45 -7.25
C CYS A 212 13.30 6.58 -6.43
N ALA A 213 13.87 5.83 -5.49
CA ALA A 213 13.13 5.12 -4.45
C ALA A 213 13.82 5.34 -3.09
N VAL A 214 13.17 4.92 -2.01
CA VAL A 214 13.73 4.89 -0.66
C VAL A 214 14.26 3.49 -0.36
N GLN A 215 15.41 3.40 0.30
CA GLN A 215 15.97 2.12 0.71
C GLN A 215 15.03 1.37 1.68
N GLY A 216 14.80 0.08 1.44
CA GLY A 216 13.81 -0.74 2.11
C GLY A 216 12.37 -0.57 1.59
N GLN A 217 12.17 0.32 0.61
CA GLN A 217 10.91 0.54 -0.10
C GLN A 217 11.19 0.68 -1.61
N GLU A 218 12.09 -0.16 -2.12
CA GLU A 218 12.60 -0.09 -3.50
C GLU A 218 11.50 -0.22 -4.55
N ASN A 219 10.42 -0.96 -4.26
CA ASN A 219 9.28 -1.10 -5.17
C ASN A 219 8.50 0.21 -5.36
N LEU A 220 8.62 1.17 -4.44
CA LEU A 220 7.91 2.45 -4.49
C LEU A 220 8.73 3.51 -5.23
N HIS A 221 8.81 3.38 -6.56
CA HIS A 221 9.51 4.33 -7.41
C HIS A 221 8.74 5.64 -7.60
N SER A 222 9.46 6.76 -7.65
CA SER A 222 8.95 7.98 -8.24
C SER A 222 8.57 7.77 -9.71
N PRO A 223 7.61 8.54 -10.26
CA PRO A 223 7.46 8.66 -11.69
C PRO A 223 8.79 9.04 -12.34
N ALA A 224 9.16 8.35 -13.42
CA ALA A 224 10.44 8.57 -14.05
C ALA A 224 10.42 9.79 -14.97
N VAL A 225 11.53 10.53 -15.01
CA VAL A 225 11.71 11.68 -15.90
C VAL A 225 12.71 11.34 -17.01
N CYS A 226 12.28 11.54 -18.25
CA CYS A 226 13.17 11.49 -19.40
C CYS A 226 13.89 12.83 -19.58
N LYS A 227 15.22 12.79 -19.63
CA LYS A 227 16.06 13.96 -19.97
C LYS A 227 17.24 13.57 -20.86
N PHE A 228 17.85 14.60 -21.45
CA PHE A 228 19.09 14.56 -22.26
C PHE A 228 18.87 14.05 -23.69
N GLU A 229 18.58 14.98 -24.61
CA GLU A 229 18.06 14.80 -25.98
C GLU A 229 19.00 14.10 -26.98
N PHE A 230 20.08 13.46 -26.53
CA PHE A 230 21.09 12.86 -27.41
C PHE A 230 20.73 11.43 -27.87
N LYS A 231 19.84 10.74 -27.14
CA LYS A 231 19.26 9.43 -27.49
C LYS A 231 17.79 9.32 -27.03
N SER A 232 17.08 8.32 -27.53
CA SER A 232 15.66 8.13 -27.28
C SER A 232 15.40 7.52 -25.89
N CYS A 233 14.61 8.18 -25.04
CA CYS A 233 14.29 7.77 -23.67
C CYS A 233 12.95 7.02 -23.56
N TRP A 234 12.58 6.29 -24.60
CA TRP A 234 11.39 5.45 -24.56
C TRP A 234 11.61 4.36 -23.52
N SER A 235 10.78 4.36 -22.47
CA SER A 235 10.85 3.33 -21.45
C SER A 235 9.46 3.03 -20.90
N VAL A 236 9.31 1.82 -20.37
CA VAL A 236 8.19 1.41 -19.53
C VAL A 236 8.82 0.73 -18.32
N ASN A 237 8.37 1.12 -17.13
CA ASN A 237 8.80 0.54 -15.88
C ASN A 237 7.61 -0.15 -15.21
N TYR A 238 7.81 -1.43 -14.87
CA TYR A 238 6.90 -2.22 -14.05
C TYR A 238 7.58 -2.38 -12.68
N PRO A 239 7.10 -1.70 -11.63
CA PRO A 239 7.66 -1.82 -10.28
C PRO A 239 7.61 -3.27 -9.77
N GLU A 240 6.44 -3.90 -9.83
CA GLU A 240 6.31 -5.34 -9.64
C GLU A 240 6.22 -6.08 -10.97
N ARG A 241 7.17 -6.98 -11.23
CA ARG A 241 7.19 -7.83 -12.44
C ARG A 241 6.62 -9.22 -12.22
N ARG A 242 6.51 -9.67 -10.96
CA ARG A 242 5.97 -10.97 -10.60
C ARG A 242 4.89 -10.75 -9.57
N ILE A 243 3.66 -11.04 -9.94
CA ILE A 243 2.50 -10.86 -9.07
C ILE A 243 1.79 -12.19 -8.91
N VAL A 244 1.56 -12.58 -7.66
CA VAL A 244 0.74 -13.75 -7.32
C VAL A 244 -0.58 -13.25 -6.75
N ALA A 245 -1.68 -13.76 -7.28
CA ALA A 245 -3.01 -13.35 -6.86
C ALA A 245 -3.96 -14.56 -6.76
N VAL A 246 -5.02 -14.41 -5.97
CA VAL A 246 -5.99 -15.48 -5.75
C VAL A 246 -7.09 -15.40 -6.80
N LYS A 247 -7.58 -16.54 -7.27
CA LYS A 247 -8.73 -16.63 -8.17
C LYS A 247 -9.95 -15.90 -7.60
N GLY A 248 -10.68 -15.21 -8.46
CA GLY A 248 -11.84 -14.39 -8.11
C GLY A 248 -11.48 -13.01 -7.51
N SER A 249 -10.23 -12.76 -7.12
CA SER A 249 -9.79 -11.45 -6.62
C SER A 249 -9.58 -10.43 -7.76
N SER A 250 -9.07 -9.25 -7.43
CA SER A 250 -8.63 -8.24 -8.40
C SER A 250 -7.17 -7.91 -8.15
N VAL A 251 -6.43 -7.60 -9.21
CA VAL A 251 -5.02 -7.21 -9.14
C VAL A 251 -4.80 -5.89 -9.86
N ASP A 252 -3.94 -5.06 -9.28
CA ASP A 252 -3.39 -3.87 -9.91
C ASP A 252 -1.96 -4.17 -10.36
N MET A 253 -1.68 -3.90 -11.63
CA MET A 253 -0.35 -3.96 -12.22
C MET A 253 0.13 -2.51 -12.40
N PRO A 254 0.85 -1.96 -11.41
CA PRO A 254 1.35 -0.60 -11.52
C PRO A 254 2.36 -0.51 -12.66
N CYS A 255 2.32 0.58 -13.43
CA CYS A 255 3.42 0.90 -14.33
C CYS A 255 3.54 2.38 -14.61
N THR A 256 4.75 2.77 -14.99
CA THR A 256 5.04 4.11 -15.51
C THR A 256 5.75 4.00 -16.85
N TYR A 257 5.74 5.07 -17.63
CA TYR A 257 6.44 5.11 -18.91
C TYR A 257 6.96 6.50 -19.22
N THR A 258 8.02 6.56 -20.03
CA THR A 258 8.65 7.81 -20.45
C THR A 258 8.84 7.84 -21.95
N TYR A 259 8.87 9.06 -22.50
CA TYR A 259 9.10 9.31 -23.91
C TYR A 259 9.77 10.68 -24.10
N PRO A 260 10.40 10.94 -25.26
CA PRO A 260 11.14 12.18 -25.48
C PRO A 260 10.24 13.42 -25.43
N SER A 261 10.82 14.55 -25.01
CA SER A 261 10.18 15.87 -25.07
C SER A 261 9.68 16.19 -26.49
N GLY A 262 8.50 16.81 -26.58
CA GLY A 262 7.90 17.22 -27.86
C GLY A 262 7.10 16.13 -28.59
N TYR A 263 6.94 14.95 -28.00
CA TYR A 263 5.99 13.93 -28.45
C TYR A 263 4.71 14.01 -27.62
N THR A 264 3.57 13.68 -28.24
CA THR A 264 2.27 13.57 -27.55
C THR A 264 1.77 12.14 -27.66
N VAL A 265 1.46 11.51 -26.54
CA VAL A 265 0.89 10.16 -26.53
C VAL A 265 -0.56 10.23 -27.00
N ILE A 266 -0.86 9.51 -28.08
CA ILE A 266 -2.20 9.49 -28.67
C ILE A 266 -2.96 8.22 -28.29
N LYS A 267 -2.25 7.11 -28.08
CA LYS A 267 -2.84 5.81 -27.75
C LYS A 267 -1.97 5.04 -26.75
N THR A 268 -2.63 4.41 -25.78
CA THR A 268 -2.04 3.53 -24.77
C THR A 268 -2.91 2.27 -24.67
N PHE A 269 -2.31 1.11 -24.41
CA PHE A 269 -3.04 -0.13 -24.15
C PHE A 269 -2.11 -1.20 -23.57
N TRP A 270 -2.70 -2.13 -22.83
CA TRP A 270 -2.04 -3.37 -22.43
C TRP A 270 -2.38 -4.50 -23.40
N PHE A 271 -1.47 -5.47 -23.51
CA PHE A 271 -1.60 -6.66 -24.35
C PHE A 271 -0.86 -7.84 -23.69
N ASN A 272 -1.20 -9.07 -24.07
CA ASN A 272 -0.55 -10.30 -23.56
C ASN A 272 0.00 -11.22 -24.67
N LYS A 273 -0.01 -10.77 -25.93
CA LYS A 273 0.53 -11.52 -27.09
C LYS A 273 1.40 -10.63 -27.97
N TRP A 274 2.67 -10.99 -28.16
CA TRP A 274 3.66 -10.15 -28.84
C TRP A 274 3.57 -10.18 -30.36
N GLU A 275 3.14 -11.30 -30.96
CA GLU A 275 3.04 -11.48 -32.40
C GLU A 275 1.98 -10.56 -33.01
N LYS A 276 0.89 -10.36 -32.26
CA LYS A 276 -0.20 -9.46 -32.64
C LYS A 276 -0.75 -8.75 -31.38
N PRO A 277 -0.12 -7.63 -30.99
CA PRO A 277 -0.51 -6.90 -29.79
C PRO A 277 -1.90 -6.28 -29.96
N GLU A 278 -2.88 -6.89 -29.30
CA GLU A 278 -4.26 -6.44 -29.24
C GLU A 278 -4.53 -5.80 -27.87
N ASP A 279 -5.32 -4.73 -27.87
CA ASP A 279 -5.71 -4.05 -26.65
C ASP A 279 -6.60 -4.98 -25.80
N LEU A 280 -6.17 -5.29 -24.58
CA LEU A 280 -6.91 -6.15 -23.66
C LEU A 280 -8.34 -5.65 -23.40
N SER A 281 -8.57 -4.34 -23.42
CA SER A 281 -9.92 -3.78 -23.25
C SER A 281 -10.88 -4.18 -24.37
N GLN A 282 -10.35 -4.55 -25.54
CA GLN A 282 -11.09 -5.03 -26.71
C GLN A 282 -11.13 -6.55 -26.81
N ASN A 283 -10.37 -7.26 -25.97
CA ASN A 283 -10.34 -8.71 -25.95
C ASN A 283 -11.55 -9.28 -25.20
N ARG A 284 -12.24 -10.25 -25.81
CA ARG A 284 -13.45 -10.87 -25.26
C ARG A 284 -13.21 -11.56 -23.92
N ASP A 285 -12.03 -12.14 -23.69
CA ASP A 285 -11.73 -12.85 -22.44
C ASP A 285 -11.61 -11.90 -21.23
N TYR A 286 -11.36 -10.62 -21.52
CA TYR A 286 -11.09 -9.55 -20.55
C TYR A 286 -12.22 -8.51 -20.47
N GLN A 287 -13.22 -8.61 -21.34
CA GLN A 287 -14.32 -7.66 -21.44
C GLN A 287 -15.06 -7.51 -20.09
N GLY A 288 -15.17 -6.27 -19.62
CA GLY A 288 -15.82 -5.93 -18.34
C GLY A 288 -15.01 -6.28 -17.08
N ARG A 289 -13.81 -6.85 -17.23
CA ARG A 289 -12.91 -7.17 -16.11
C ARG A 289 -11.69 -6.26 -16.02
N VAL A 290 -11.31 -5.63 -17.13
CA VAL A 290 -10.10 -4.82 -17.22
C VAL A 290 -10.42 -3.33 -17.16
N GLU A 291 -9.63 -2.60 -16.39
CA GLU A 291 -9.75 -1.16 -16.17
C GLU A 291 -8.38 -0.51 -16.31
N TYR A 292 -8.25 0.48 -17.20
CA TYR A 292 -7.02 1.27 -17.31
C TYR A 292 -7.05 2.37 -16.25
N LEU A 293 -6.10 2.30 -15.31
CA LEU A 293 -5.96 3.26 -14.22
C LEU A 293 -4.95 4.39 -14.55
N GLY A 294 -4.23 4.23 -15.66
CA GLY A 294 -3.22 5.18 -16.12
C GLY A 294 -3.79 6.43 -16.80
N ASN A 295 -2.88 7.21 -17.35
CA ASN A 295 -3.14 8.46 -18.06
C ASN A 295 -2.34 8.49 -19.39
N LYS A 296 -2.22 9.67 -20.02
CA LYS A 296 -1.43 9.83 -21.26
C LYS A 296 -0.10 10.53 -21.04
N GLU A 297 0.22 10.86 -19.79
CA GLU A 297 1.40 11.61 -19.39
C GLU A 297 2.54 10.67 -18.98
N ASN A 298 2.32 9.74 -18.06
CA ASN A 298 3.38 8.88 -17.52
C ASN A 298 2.90 7.64 -16.73
N ASN A 299 1.62 7.56 -16.34
CA ASN A 299 1.07 6.44 -15.58
C ASN A 299 0.39 5.48 -16.56
N CYS A 300 0.72 4.20 -16.49
CA CYS A 300 0.14 3.18 -17.35
C CYS A 300 -0.54 2.04 -16.59
N SER A 301 -0.83 2.20 -15.30
CA SER A 301 -1.31 1.12 -14.44
C SER A 301 -2.60 0.45 -14.94
N LEU A 302 -2.70 -0.87 -14.76
CA LEU A 302 -3.83 -1.70 -15.17
C LEU A 302 -4.48 -2.36 -13.96
N ARG A 303 -5.80 -2.51 -13.96
CA ARG A 303 -6.53 -3.37 -13.03
C ARG A 303 -7.23 -4.50 -13.78
N ILE A 304 -7.09 -5.72 -13.27
CA ILE A 304 -7.86 -6.89 -13.74
C ILE A 304 -8.69 -7.41 -12.57
N ARG A 305 -10.01 -7.47 -12.77
CA ARG A 305 -10.99 -7.94 -11.77
C ARG A 305 -11.41 -9.38 -12.05
N ASN A 306 -11.89 -10.06 -11.00
CA ASN A 306 -12.40 -11.43 -11.08
C ASN A 306 -11.41 -12.35 -11.80
N LEU A 307 -10.23 -12.50 -11.22
CA LEU A 307 -9.13 -13.26 -11.79
C LEU A 307 -9.48 -14.72 -12.02
N ARG A 308 -9.00 -15.26 -13.14
CA ARG A 308 -9.16 -16.64 -13.58
C ARG A 308 -7.80 -17.30 -13.65
N GLU A 309 -7.76 -18.62 -13.51
CA GLU A 309 -6.52 -19.39 -13.69
C GLU A 309 -5.89 -19.16 -15.07
N SER A 310 -6.73 -19.02 -16.10
CA SER A 310 -6.34 -18.67 -17.47
C SER A 310 -5.76 -17.25 -17.64
N ASP A 311 -5.84 -16.40 -16.62
CA ASP A 311 -5.20 -15.08 -16.64
C ASP A 311 -3.70 -15.16 -16.24
N SER A 312 -3.18 -16.36 -15.90
CA SER A 312 -1.77 -16.57 -15.54
C SER A 312 -0.85 -16.45 -16.76
N GLU A 313 -0.52 -15.22 -17.14
CA GLU A 313 0.19 -14.87 -18.37
C GLU A 313 1.15 -13.67 -18.13
N GLU A 314 1.97 -13.35 -19.15
CA GLU A 314 2.75 -12.12 -19.17
C GLU A 314 1.97 -10.97 -19.84
N PHE A 315 1.82 -9.86 -19.13
CA PHE A 315 1.14 -8.65 -19.60
C PHE A 315 2.15 -7.54 -19.89
N SER A 316 2.02 -6.89 -21.03
CA SER A 316 2.90 -5.79 -21.45
C SER A 316 2.09 -4.56 -21.84
N PHE A 317 2.62 -3.40 -21.49
CA PHE A 317 2.08 -2.11 -21.87
C PHE A 317 2.72 -1.60 -23.17
N ARG A 318 1.91 -0.96 -24.01
CA ARG A 318 2.34 -0.27 -25.23
C ARG A 318 1.72 1.12 -25.32
N PHE A 319 2.50 2.07 -25.81
CA PHE A 319 2.03 3.39 -26.17
C PHE A 319 2.52 3.84 -27.55
N ILE A 320 1.75 4.74 -28.15
CA ILE A 320 1.97 5.29 -29.49
C ILE A 320 1.79 6.80 -29.41
N THR A 321 2.70 7.53 -30.05
CA THR A 321 2.70 8.99 -30.12
C THR A 321 2.25 9.50 -31.48
N ASP A 322 2.02 10.81 -31.56
CA ASP A 322 1.70 11.57 -32.76
C ASP A 322 2.76 11.47 -33.88
N ARG A 323 4.03 11.26 -33.55
CA ARG A 323 5.12 11.22 -34.54
C ARG A 323 5.34 9.82 -35.14
N LYS A 324 5.65 9.78 -36.44
CA LYS A 324 5.97 8.55 -37.18
C LYS A 324 7.14 7.81 -36.52
N GLY A 325 6.94 6.53 -36.20
CA GLY A 325 7.95 5.69 -35.53
C GLY A 325 7.95 5.80 -34.01
N GLY A 326 7.23 6.76 -33.42
CA GLY A 326 7.09 6.89 -31.98
C GLY A 326 6.09 5.88 -31.41
N ARG A 327 6.55 4.64 -31.23
CA ARG A 327 5.82 3.57 -30.56
C ARG A 327 6.80 2.78 -29.71
N PHE A 328 6.37 2.38 -28.53
CA PHE A 328 7.21 1.60 -27.62
C PHE A 328 6.36 0.64 -26.80
N ALA A 329 6.93 -0.50 -26.47
CA ALA A 329 6.33 -1.49 -25.57
C ALA A 329 7.35 -1.88 -24.51
N GLY A 330 6.90 -2.00 -23.26
CA GLY A 330 7.74 -2.46 -22.17
C GLY A 330 8.04 -3.94 -22.29
N SER A 331 9.29 -4.33 -22.07
CA SER A 331 9.72 -5.72 -22.04
C SER A 331 10.87 -5.90 -21.03
N PRO A 332 10.90 -7.02 -20.27
CA PRO A 332 9.80 -7.98 -20.10
C PRO A 332 8.61 -7.33 -19.37
N GLY A 333 7.43 -7.89 -19.57
CA GLY A 333 6.17 -7.49 -18.95
C GLY A 333 6.03 -7.91 -17.49
N VAL A 334 4.80 -7.83 -17.00
CA VAL A 334 4.38 -8.31 -15.68
C VAL A 334 3.89 -9.75 -15.82
N SER A 335 4.55 -10.68 -15.17
CA SER A 335 4.11 -12.08 -15.04
C SER A 335 3.09 -12.19 -13.91
N LEU A 336 1.85 -12.55 -14.25
CA LEU A 336 0.79 -12.85 -13.28
C LEU A 336 0.68 -14.37 -13.08
N SER A 337 0.54 -14.80 -11.83
CA SER A 337 0.19 -16.18 -11.49
C SER A 337 -1.05 -16.19 -10.60
N VAL A 338 -2.09 -16.90 -11.06
CA VAL A 338 -3.36 -16.98 -10.35
C VAL A 338 -3.50 -18.36 -9.71
N ALA A 339 -3.56 -18.40 -8.38
CA ALA A 339 -3.72 -19.63 -7.61
C ALA A 339 -5.13 -19.73 -6.99
N ASP A 340 -5.61 -20.95 -6.77
CA ASP A 340 -6.72 -21.19 -5.86
C ASP A 340 -6.26 -20.92 -4.43
N SER A 341 -7.18 -20.46 -3.57
CA SER A 341 -6.90 -20.37 -2.13
C SER A 341 -6.87 -21.78 -1.55
N ASP A 342 -5.74 -22.46 -1.59
CA ASP A 342 -5.60 -23.71 -0.84
C ASP A 342 -5.71 -23.41 0.67
N PRO A 343 -6.55 -24.12 1.42
CA PRO A 343 -6.51 -24.06 2.87
C PRO A 343 -5.23 -24.74 3.34
N VAL A 344 -4.20 -23.96 3.63
CA VAL A 344 -3.01 -24.48 4.32
C VAL A 344 -3.38 -24.77 5.78
N TYR A 345 -3.98 -25.94 6.01
CA TYR A 345 -3.83 -26.67 7.26
C TYR A 345 -2.86 -27.82 7.01
N ASP A 346 -1.58 -27.50 6.83
CA ASP A 346 -0.55 -28.50 6.99
C ASP A 346 -0.29 -28.67 8.50
N ASN A 347 -0.81 -29.78 9.02
CA ASN A 347 -0.43 -30.34 10.31
C ASN A 347 1.07 -30.66 10.28
N VAL A 348 1.92 -29.71 10.67
CA VAL A 348 3.31 -30.00 10.98
C VAL A 348 3.39 -30.55 12.41
N SER A 349 2.96 -31.80 12.54
CA SER A 349 3.19 -32.65 13.71
C SER A 349 3.67 -34.03 13.26
N ALA A 350 4.57 -34.07 12.28
CA ALA A 350 5.28 -35.31 11.90
C ALA A 350 6.56 -35.00 11.11
N VAL A 351 7.49 -34.25 11.69
CA VAL A 351 8.91 -34.40 11.33
C VAL A 351 9.66 -34.66 12.63
N ALA A 352 9.81 -35.94 12.93
CA ALA A 352 10.69 -36.41 13.97
C ALA A 352 12.13 -35.97 13.64
N MET A 353 12.78 -35.44 14.67
CA MET A 353 14.20 -35.10 14.70
C MET A 353 15.06 -36.30 14.27
N THR A 354 15.74 -36.19 13.13
CA THR A 354 17.00 -36.90 12.91
C THR A 354 18.00 -35.94 12.31
N SER A 355 18.96 -35.56 13.14
CA SER A 355 20.14 -34.77 12.82
C SER A 355 21.14 -35.58 11.98
N ASP A 356 21.55 -35.06 10.83
CA ASP A 356 22.82 -35.44 10.19
C ASP A 356 23.46 -34.22 9.49
N PRO A 357 24.62 -33.73 9.94
CA PRO A 357 25.21 -32.50 9.43
C PRO A 357 26.34 -32.80 8.43
N THR A 358 26.03 -33.23 7.21
CA THR A 358 26.97 -33.11 6.09
C THR A 358 26.28 -33.23 4.72
N GLN A 359 25.96 -32.10 4.09
CA GLN A 359 26.13 -31.87 2.65
C GLN A 359 25.79 -30.42 2.28
N ARG A 360 26.74 -29.73 1.63
CA ARG A 360 26.60 -28.37 1.08
C ARG A 360 25.88 -28.42 -0.27
N VAL A 361 24.92 -27.52 -0.51
CA VAL A 361 24.65 -26.94 -1.83
C VAL A 361 24.23 -25.48 -1.66
N ASN A 362 24.94 -24.58 -2.35
CA ASN A 362 24.59 -23.18 -2.58
C ASN A 362 23.46 -23.09 -3.59
N THR A 363 22.42 -22.30 -3.31
CA THR A 363 21.60 -21.64 -4.32
C THR A 363 21.14 -20.28 -3.79
N ASP A 364 21.81 -19.23 -4.26
CA ASP A 364 21.27 -17.87 -4.36
C ASP A 364 20.11 -17.91 -5.37
N ASP A 365 18.87 -17.78 -4.89
CA ASP A 365 17.77 -17.05 -5.57
C ASP A 365 16.53 -17.06 -4.66
N GLN A 366 16.50 -16.16 -3.66
CA GLN A 366 15.28 -15.89 -2.90
C GLN A 366 14.71 -14.55 -3.38
N GLY A 367 13.97 -14.61 -4.49
CA GLY A 367 13.15 -13.48 -4.92
C GLY A 367 12.01 -13.29 -3.92
N ASP A 368 11.94 -12.11 -3.30
CA ASP A 368 10.86 -11.72 -2.39
C ASP A 368 9.50 -11.83 -3.11
N VAL A 369 8.66 -12.75 -2.62
CA VAL A 369 7.27 -12.91 -3.06
C VAL A 369 6.42 -11.94 -2.26
N HIS A 370 5.95 -10.86 -2.90
CA HIS A 370 5.03 -9.91 -2.27
C HIS A 370 3.58 -10.27 -2.60
N TYR A 371 2.76 -10.43 -1.56
CA TYR A 371 1.32 -10.69 -1.69
C TYR A 371 0.59 -9.40 -2.09
N ALA A 372 -0.12 -9.43 -3.23
CA ALA A 372 -1.00 -8.33 -3.63
C ALA A 372 -2.24 -8.24 -2.72
N ASN A 373 -2.69 -7.01 -2.47
CA ASN A 373 -3.78 -6.69 -1.55
C ASN A 373 -5.11 -7.32 -2.03
N VAL A 374 -5.62 -8.34 -1.33
CA VAL A 374 -6.89 -9.01 -1.69
C VAL A 374 -8.07 -8.26 -1.09
N GLN A 375 -8.96 -7.76 -1.95
CA GLN A 375 -10.20 -7.08 -1.53
C GLN A 375 -11.38 -8.04 -1.67
N PHE A 376 -11.94 -8.49 -0.54
CA PHE A 376 -13.10 -9.38 -0.52
C PHE A 376 -14.40 -8.57 -0.59
N SER A 377 -15.16 -8.72 -1.67
CA SER A 377 -16.55 -8.25 -1.74
C SER A 377 -17.50 -9.35 -1.32
N HIS A 378 -18.00 -9.32 -0.08
CA HIS A 378 -19.10 -10.19 0.33
C HIS A 378 -20.41 -9.64 -0.23
N SER A 379 -21.01 -10.38 -1.18
CA SER A 379 -22.37 -10.12 -1.64
C SER A 379 -23.36 -10.39 -0.50
N LYS A 380 -24.16 -9.39 -0.15
CA LYS A 380 -25.21 -9.47 0.88
C LYS A 380 -26.15 -10.65 0.60
N ARG A 381 -26.23 -11.62 1.52
CA ARG A 381 -27.40 -12.51 1.59
C ARG A 381 -28.55 -11.79 2.28
N GLN A 382 -29.72 -11.93 1.67
CA GLN A 382 -31.01 -11.37 2.06
C GLN A 382 -31.34 -11.59 3.55
N GLU A 383 -31.84 -10.53 4.18
CA GLU A 383 -32.66 -10.60 5.38
C GLU A 383 -33.93 -11.42 5.12
N VAL A 384 -34.27 -12.28 6.08
CA VAL A 384 -35.68 -12.60 6.37
C VAL A 384 -35.89 -12.30 7.85
N SER A 385 -36.75 -11.31 8.11
CA SER A 385 -37.24 -10.93 9.42
C SER A 385 -38.44 -11.81 9.79
N LEU A 386 -38.46 -12.34 11.01
CA LEU A 386 -39.68 -12.85 11.65
C LEU A 386 -39.74 -12.32 13.09
N TYR A 387 -40.83 -11.60 13.36
CA TYR A 387 -41.21 -11.00 14.65
C TYR A 387 -41.69 -12.08 15.65
N SER A 388 -41.41 -11.89 16.95
CA SER A 388 -42.42 -11.65 18.01
C SER A 388 -41.99 -12.11 19.43
N THR A 389 -41.68 -11.11 20.27
CA THR A 389 -42.10 -10.81 21.66
C THR A 389 -42.25 -11.88 22.79
N THR A 390 -41.53 -11.58 23.88
CA THR A 390 -41.81 -11.67 25.35
C THR A 390 -41.48 -12.95 26.15
N GLN A 391 -40.45 -12.93 27.01
CA GLN A 391 -40.48 -12.52 28.45
C GLN A 391 -39.12 -12.80 29.14
N HIS A 392 -38.76 -11.93 30.09
CA HIS A 392 -37.60 -12.03 30.99
C HIS A 392 -37.74 -13.19 31.99
N GLN A 393 -36.66 -13.99 32.15
CA GLN A 393 -36.17 -14.50 33.44
C GLN A 393 -34.75 -15.10 33.27
N GLN A 394 -33.85 -14.79 34.20
CA GLN A 394 -32.53 -15.42 34.41
C GLN A 394 -32.40 -15.60 35.94
N PRO A 395 -31.50 -16.44 36.48
CA PRO A 395 -30.66 -17.46 35.85
C PRO A 395 -30.80 -18.85 36.51
N ASP A 396 -30.60 -19.92 35.75
CA ASP A 396 -30.21 -21.21 36.36
C ASP A 396 -28.99 -21.77 35.63
N LYS A 397 -28.00 -22.16 36.43
CA LYS A 397 -26.82 -22.91 36.01
C LYS A 397 -27.26 -24.34 35.70
N GLN A 398 -27.00 -24.81 34.49
CA GLN A 398 -26.66 -26.22 34.27
C GLN A 398 -25.91 -26.38 32.94
N GLU A 399 -24.93 -27.27 32.99
CA GLU A 399 -24.02 -27.67 31.93
C GLU A 399 -24.79 -28.13 30.68
N GLU A 400 -24.35 -27.72 29.49
CA GLU A 400 -24.80 -28.33 28.24
C GLU A 400 -23.63 -29.01 27.51
N ASP A 401 -23.84 -30.32 27.38
CA ASP A 401 -23.10 -31.33 26.64
C ASP A 401 -22.78 -30.92 25.20
N VAL A 402 -21.53 -31.14 24.79
CA VAL A 402 -21.13 -31.10 23.39
C VAL A 402 -21.59 -32.39 22.72
N GLN A 403 -22.67 -32.29 21.93
CA GLN A 403 -23.20 -33.40 21.16
C GLN A 403 -22.33 -33.67 19.91
N TYR A 404 -21.44 -34.65 19.97
CA TYR A 404 -20.71 -35.11 18.77
C TYR A 404 -21.59 -36.02 17.93
N VAL A 405 -21.78 -35.69 16.65
CA VAL A 405 -22.32 -36.62 15.66
C VAL A 405 -21.20 -37.58 15.23
N THR A 406 -21.36 -38.86 15.51
CA THR A 406 -20.44 -39.90 15.03
C THR A 406 -20.77 -40.22 13.57
N VAL A 407 -19.84 -39.98 12.64
CA VAL A 407 -19.97 -40.42 11.24
C VAL A 407 -19.25 -41.76 11.09
N ASN A 408 -20.04 -42.82 10.93
CA ASN A 408 -19.52 -44.16 10.63
C ASN A 408 -19.03 -44.21 9.18
N PHE A 409 -17.72 -44.44 8.99
CA PHE A 409 -17.17 -44.79 7.68
C PHE A 409 -17.06 -46.30 7.55
N SER A 410 -17.85 -46.87 6.64
CA SER A 410 -17.69 -48.24 6.16
C SER A 410 -16.44 -48.32 5.28
N ARG A 411 -15.41 -49.00 5.79
CA ARG A 411 -14.15 -49.27 5.08
C ARG A 411 -14.42 -50.33 4.01
N ALA A 412 -14.30 -49.97 2.73
CA ALA A 412 -14.23 -50.96 1.66
C ALA A 412 -12.89 -51.70 1.74
N SER A 413 -12.97 -53.02 1.90
CA SER A 413 -11.85 -53.95 1.98
C SER A 413 -11.15 -54.06 0.63
N ALA A 414 -9.83 -53.90 0.62
CA ALA A 414 -8.99 -54.24 -0.53
C ALA A 414 -8.94 -55.76 -0.71
N ALA A 415 -9.07 -56.23 -1.95
CA ALA A 415 -8.82 -57.62 -2.34
C ALA A 415 -7.45 -57.72 -3.06
N PRO A 416 -6.75 -58.86 -2.93
CA PRO A 416 -5.30 -58.94 -3.09
C PRO A 416 -4.82 -59.15 -4.53
N GLN A 417 -3.60 -58.67 -4.74
CA GLN A 417 -2.71 -58.85 -5.88
C GLN A 417 -2.20 -60.30 -5.98
N PRO A 418 -1.95 -60.84 -7.20
CA PRO A 418 -1.03 -61.96 -7.39
C PRO A 418 0.34 -61.51 -7.92
N GLU A 419 1.33 -62.29 -7.51
CA GLU A 419 2.78 -62.15 -7.72
C GLU A 419 3.28 -62.29 -9.17
N ALA A 420 4.56 -61.92 -9.28
CA ALA A 420 5.42 -61.72 -10.44
C ALA A 420 5.73 -62.95 -11.30
N THR A 421 6.22 -62.66 -12.52
CA THR A 421 7.34 -63.40 -13.15
C THR A 421 8.16 -62.47 -14.05
N GLU A 422 9.47 -62.67 -13.98
CA GLU A 422 10.56 -62.06 -14.76
C GLU A 422 10.42 -62.24 -16.29
N SER A 423 10.94 -61.31 -17.09
CA SER A 423 12.14 -61.53 -17.92
C SER A 423 12.31 -60.42 -18.98
N SER A 424 13.52 -59.84 -18.99
CA SER A 424 14.30 -59.31 -20.12
C SER A 424 13.64 -59.11 -21.50
N GLU A 425 13.80 -57.91 -22.07
CA GLU A 425 14.64 -57.64 -23.26
C GLU A 425 14.37 -56.22 -23.81
N ASP A 426 15.42 -55.41 -23.90
CA ASP A 426 15.56 -54.30 -24.87
C ASP A 426 16.36 -54.90 -26.03
N PRO A 427 16.02 -54.65 -27.32
CA PRO A 427 16.66 -53.54 -28.01
C PRO A 427 15.83 -52.86 -29.14
N SER A 428 15.93 -51.53 -29.21
CA SER A 428 16.41 -50.79 -30.41
C SER A 428 15.53 -50.53 -31.67
N VAL A 429 15.29 -49.22 -31.88
CA VAL A 429 15.54 -48.37 -33.10
C VAL A 429 14.59 -48.43 -34.34
N ILE A 430 14.35 -47.21 -34.87
CA ILE A 430 14.01 -46.73 -36.23
C ILE A 430 12.58 -47.01 -36.79
N TYR A 431 11.87 -46.13 -37.53
CA TYR A 431 12.17 -44.94 -38.36
C TYR A 431 11.04 -43.89 -38.35
N SER A 432 11.43 -42.68 -38.76
CA SER A 432 10.62 -41.58 -39.27
C SER A 432 9.77 -41.94 -40.50
N GLN A 433 8.61 -41.31 -40.67
CA GLN A 433 8.08 -41.00 -42.01
C GLN A 433 7.14 -39.77 -42.02
N ILE A 434 7.58 -38.77 -42.77
CA ILE A 434 6.81 -37.64 -43.27
C ILE A 434 5.89 -38.14 -44.37
N ASN A 435 4.64 -37.66 -44.43
CA ASN A 435 4.02 -37.33 -45.71
C ASN A 435 2.94 -36.27 -45.56
N LYS A 436 3.25 -35.07 -46.07
CA LYS A 436 2.24 -34.13 -46.58
C LYS A 436 1.63 -34.74 -47.84
N HIS A 437 0.34 -34.55 -48.07
CA HIS A 437 -0.11 -33.95 -49.33
C HIS A 437 -1.51 -33.34 -49.19
N LYS A 438 -1.61 -32.15 -49.79
CA LYS A 438 -2.78 -31.31 -50.03
C LYS A 438 -3.51 -31.80 -51.30
N PRO A 439 -4.72 -31.30 -51.58
CA PRO A 439 -4.85 -30.10 -52.44
C PRO A 439 -5.26 -28.81 -51.71
#